data_AF-A0AAD3TSN7-F1
#
_entry.id   AF-A0AAD3TSN7-F1
#
_cell.length_a   1.000
_cell.length_b   1.000
_cell.length_c   1.000
_cell.angle_alpha   90.00
_cell.angle_beta   90.00
_cell.angle_gamma   90.00
#
_symmetry.space_group_name_H-M   'P 1'
#
loop_
_entity.id
_entity.type
_entity.pdbx_description
1 polymer ?
#
loop_
_entity_poly.entity_id
_entity_poly.type
_entity_poly.pdbx_seq_one_letter_code
_entity_poly.pdbx_strand_id
1 'polypeptide(L)'
;MSAEQQTLQFDAATQAELQEFIETERAKAKMQASIHELTDRCWNTCVTGSIGSKFTKSEASCLENCVDRFLDTSLYIVGQIEQQKQH
;
A
#
# COMPACT_ATOMS: atom_id res chain seq x y z
N MET A 1 18.82 -6.33 29.01
CA MET A 1 17.52 -5.71 28.71
C MET A 1 16.68 -6.77 28.02
N SER A 2 16.10 -7.66 28.82
CA SER A 2 15.41 -8.86 28.34
C SER A 2 13.95 -8.48 28.10
N ALA A 3 13.50 -8.59 26.86
CA ALA A 3 12.10 -8.46 26.50
C ALA A 3 11.34 -9.64 27.12
N GLU A 4 10.46 -9.36 28.08
CA GLU A 4 9.47 -10.31 28.56
C GLU A 4 8.47 -10.56 27.43
N GLN A 5 8.65 -11.66 26.69
CA GLN A 5 7.60 -12.21 25.85
C GLN A 5 6.49 -12.69 26.78
N GLN A 6 5.44 -11.88 26.92
CA GLN A 6 4.17 -12.32 27.48
C GLN A 6 3.60 -13.42 26.58
N THR A 7 3.79 -14.68 26.97
CA THR A 7 3.09 -15.83 26.39
C THR A 7 1.62 -15.72 26.77
N LEU A 8 0.86 -14.96 25.99
CA LEU A 8 -0.61 -15.01 25.99
C LEU A 8 -0.99 -16.41 25.50
N GLN A 9 -1.33 -17.29 26.44
CA GLN A 9 -1.73 -18.66 26.14
C GLN A 9 -3.22 -18.64 25.74
N PHE A 10 -3.46 -18.44 24.45
CA PHE A 10 -4.80 -18.45 23.87
C PHE A 10 -5.26 -19.88 23.59
N ASP A 11 -6.55 -20.16 23.72
CA ASP A 11 -7.12 -21.40 23.19
C ASP A 11 -7.15 -21.38 21.64
N ALA A 12 -7.36 -22.55 21.05
CA ALA A 12 -7.30 -22.70 19.59
C ALA A 12 -8.30 -21.81 18.84
N ALA A 13 -9.47 -21.52 19.41
CA ALA A 13 -10.47 -20.67 18.78
C ALA A 13 -10.03 -19.20 18.83
N THR A 14 -9.55 -18.71 19.98
CA THR A 14 -8.99 -17.35 20.08
C THR A 14 -7.73 -17.16 19.22
N GLN A 15 -6.88 -18.19 19.08
CA GLN A 15 -5.72 -18.12 18.20
C GLN A 15 -6.11 -17.96 16.72
N ALA A 16 -7.14 -18.68 16.28
CA ALA A 16 -7.66 -18.57 14.91
C ALA A 16 -8.26 -17.18 14.64
N GLU A 17 -9.08 -16.66 15.56
CA GLU A 17 -9.65 -15.31 15.46
C GLU A 17 -8.56 -14.23 15.45
N LEU A 18 -7.56 -14.35 16.32
CA LEU A 18 -6.44 -13.41 16.36
C LEU A 18 -5.63 -13.43 15.07
N GLN A 19 -5.45 -14.61 14.46
CA GLN A 19 -4.75 -14.73 13.18
C GLN A 19 -5.51 -13.99 12.06
N GLU A 20 -6.82 -14.17 11.97
CA GLU A 20 -7.68 -13.46 11.01
C GLU A 20 -7.65 -11.94 11.24
N PHE A 21 -7.72 -11.52 12.50
CA PHE A 21 -7.60 -10.11 12.88
C PHE A 21 -6.25 -9.52 12.44
N ILE A 22 -5.15 -10.21 12.73
CA ILE A 22 -3.80 -9.77 12.36
C ILE A 22 -3.66 -9.66 10.84
N GLU A 23 -4.19 -10.63 10.08
CA GLU A 23 -4.15 -10.59 8.61
C GLU A 23 -4.92 -9.39 8.05
N THR A 24 -6.10 -9.11 8.61
CA THR A 24 -6.91 -7.95 8.24
C THR A 24 -6.19 -6.64 8.55
N GLU A 25 -5.63 -6.49 9.75
CA GLU A 25 -4.91 -5.28 10.14
C GLU A 25 -3.62 -5.09 9.35
N ARG A 26 -2.91 -6.18 9.02
CA ARG A 26 -1.75 -6.12 8.12
C ARG A 26 -2.13 -5.66 6.72
N ALA A 27 -3.24 -6.14 6.18
CA ALA A 27 -3.74 -5.70 4.88
C ALA A 27 -4.07 -4.20 4.88
N LYS A 28 -4.73 -3.70 5.93
CA LYS A 28 -5.00 -2.27 6.12
C LYS A 28 -3.72 -1.46 6.21
N ALA A 29 -2.76 -1.88 7.04
CA ALA A 29 -1.48 -1.19 7.20
C ALA A 29 -0.70 -1.12 5.87
N LYS A 30 -0.69 -2.21 5.10
CA LYS A 30 -0.08 -2.23 3.76
C LYS A 30 -0.77 -1.26 2.80
N MET A 31 -2.10 -1.23 2.79
CA MET A 31 -2.87 -0.28 1.98
C MET A 31 -2.52 1.18 2.33
N GLN A 32 -2.45 1.52 3.63
CA GLN A 32 -2.08 2.87 4.06
C GLN A 32 -0.66 3.24 3.64
N ALA A 33 0.30 2.31 3.75
CA ALA A 33 1.65 2.55 3.26
C ALA A 33 1.68 2.82 1.75
N SER A 34 0.91 2.07 0.96
CA SER A 34 0.77 2.31 -0.49
C SER A 34 0.10 3.65 -0.81
N ILE A 35 -0.92 4.06 -0.03
CA ILE A 35 -1.53 5.39 -0.18
C ILE A 35 -0.49 6.49 0.06
N HIS A 36 0.34 6.37 1.10
CA HIS A 36 1.40 7.34 1.38
C HIS A 36 2.45 7.40 0.26
N GLU A 37 2.91 6.25 -0.23
CA GLU A 37 3.87 6.17 -1.33
C GLU A 37 3.32 6.82 -2.62
N LEU A 38 2.09 6.47 -2.99
CA LEU A 38 1.43 7.02 -4.18
C LEU A 38 1.19 8.52 -4.04
N THR A 39 0.80 8.97 -2.85
CA THR A 39 0.60 10.39 -2.57
C THR A 39 1.89 11.16 -2.77
N ASP A 40 3.01 10.72 -2.18
CA ASP A 40 4.30 11.39 -2.33
C ASP A 40 4.78 11.38 -3.80
N ARG A 41 4.75 10.22 -4.45
CA ARG A 41 5.17 10.07 -5.85
C ARG A 41 4.35 10.94 -6.79
N CYS A 42 3.03 10.83 -6.72
CA CYS A 42 2.14 11.50 -7.67
C CYS A 42 2.04 12.99 -7.38
N TRP A 43 2.15 13.42 -6.12
CA TRP A 43 2.29 14.83 -5.78
C TRP A 43 3.51 15.45 -6.46
N ASN A 44 4.69 14.87 -6.25
CA ASN A 44 5.95 15.37 -6.82
C ASN A 44 5.97 15.34 -8.36
N THR A 45 5.19 14.43 -8.97
CA THR A 45 5.10 14.30 -10.43
C THR A 45 4.11 15.29 -11.04
N CYS A 46 2.96 15.49 -10.41
CA CYS A 46 1.83 16.20 -11.01
C CYS A 46 1.66 17.64 -10.53
N VAL A 47 2.02 17.95 -9.28
CA VAL A 47 1.83 19.28 -8.68
C VAL A 47 3.15 20.05 -8.75
N THR A 48 3.43 20.59 -9.93
CA THR A 48 4.69 21.31 -10.25
C THR A 48 4.52 22.83 -10.30
N GLY A 49 3.29 23.33 -10.25
CA GLY A 49 2.96 24.74 -10.31
C GLY A 49 2.79 25.40 -8.94
N SER A 50 2.20 26.59 -8.93
CA SER A 50 1.82 27.28 -7.69
C SER A 50 0.67 26.55 -6.99
N ILE A 51 0.81 26.29 -5.69
CA ILE A 51 -0.22 25.64 -4.90
C ILE A 51 -1.40 26.59 -4.66
N GLY A 52 -2.59 26.18 -5.14
CA GLY A 52 -3.86 26.88 -4.92
C GLY A 52 -4.78 26.14 -3.95
N SER A 53 -5.98 26.68 -3.73
CA SER A 53 -7.01 26.04 -2.89
C SER A 53 -7.69 24.82 -3.54
N LYS A 54 -7.41 24.58 -4.83
CA LYS A 54 -7.90 23.45 -5.62
C LYS A 54 -6.85 23.06 -6.65
N PHE A 55 -6.87 21.79 -7.05
CA PHE A 55 -6.14 21.35 -8.23
C PHE A 55 -6.71 21.96 -9.49
N THR A 56 -5.82 22.33 -10.40
CA THR A 56 -6.18 22.62 -11.79
C THR A 56 -6.71 21.35 -12.48
N LYS A 57 -7.40 21.52 -13.61
CA LYS A 57 -7.92 20.36 -14.38
C LYS A 57 -6.80 19.41 -14.82
N SER A 58 -5.63 19.97 -15.18
CA SER A 58 -4.47 19.18 -15.58
C SER A 58 -3.84 18.43 -14.42
N GLU A 59 -3.72 19.05 -13.23
CA GLU A 59 -3.20 18.39 -12.03
C GLU A 59 -4.12 17.24 -11.60
N ALA A 60 -5.44 17.47 -11.55
CA ALA A 60 -6.40 16.42 -11.20
C ALA A 60 -6.32 15.22 -12.14
N SER A 61 -6.32 15.47 -13.47
CA SER A 61 -6.18 14.40 -14.45
C SER A 61 -4.82 13.71 -14.39
N CYS A 62 -3.74 14.45 -14.10
CA CYS A 62 -2.41 13.84 -13.91
C CYS A 62 -2.39 12.92 -12.69
N LEU A 63 -2.96 13.34 -11.55
CA LEU A 63 -2.99 12.55 -10.32
C LEU A 63 -3.74 11.22 -10.52
N GLU A 64 -4.91 11.24 -11.17
CA GLU A 64 -5.66 10.03 -11.54
C GLU A 64 -4.79 9.09 -12.41
N ASN A 65 -4.26 9.60 -13.52
CA ASN A 65 -3.42 8.82 -14.42
C ASN A 65 -2.12 8.31 -13.75
N CYS A 66 -1.55 9.07 -12.82
CA CYS A 66 -0.32 8.68 -12.13
C CYS A 66 -0.54 7.44 -11.27
N VAL A 67 -1.63 7.42 -10.49
CA VAL A 67 -1.99 6.28 -9.65
C VAL A 67 -2.31 5.06 -10.51
N ASP A 68 -3.17 5.20 -11.51
CA ASP A 68 -3.57 4.10 -12.39
C ASP A 68 -2.35 3.47 -13.08
N ARG A 69 -1.50 4.29 -13.69
CA ARG A 69 -0.30 3.80 -14.40
C ARG A 69 0.70 3.13 -13.45
N PHE A 70 0.82 3.61 -12.21
CA PHE A 70 1.71 2.99 -11.23
C PHE A 70 1.20 1.60 -10.84
N LEU A 71 -0.10 1.47 -10.57
CA LEU A 71 -0.71 0.19 -10.22
C LEU A 71 -0.63 -0.81 -11.39
N ASP A 72 -0.98 -0.38 -12.61
CA ASP A 72 -0.90 -1.21 -13.81
C ASP A 72 0.53 -1.73 -14.05
N THR A 73 1.51 -0.84 -13.95
CA THR A 73 2.92 -1.20 -14.14
C THR A 73 3.41 -2.12 -13.03
N SER A 74 3.00 -1.89 -11.78
CA SER A 74 3.36 -2.74 -10.65
C SER A 74 2.82 -4.16 -10.81
N LEU A 75 1.54 -4.30 -11.21
CA LEU A 75 0.93 -5.61 -11.47
C LEU A 75 1.59 -6.31 -12.66
N TYR A 76 1.91 -5.57 -13.72
CA TYR A 76 2.64 -6.11 -14.86
C TYR A 76 4.00 -6.67 -14.45
N ILE A 77 4.80 -5.90 -13.69
CA ILE A 77 6.12 -6.34 -13.21
C ILE A 77 5.99 -7.59 -12.33
N VAL A 78 5.04 -7.62 -11.40
CA VAL A 78 4.79 -8.79 -10.55
C VAL A 78 4.47 -10.01 -11.41
N GLY A 79 3.57 -9.88 -12.38
CA GLY A 79 3.22 -10.98 -13.29
C GLY A 79 4.42 -11.48 -14.10
N GLN A 80 5.32 -10.59 -14.53
CA GLN A 80 6.56 -10.99 -15.20
C GLN A 80 7.52 -11.75 -14.27
N ILE A 81 7.67 -11.29 -13.02
CA ILE A 81 8.50 -11.98 -12.03
C ILE A 81 7.95 -13.38 -11.72
N GLU A 82 6.63 -13.52 -11.61
CA GLU A 82 5.97 -14.82 -11.37
C GLU A 82 6.20 -15.79 -12.54
N GLN A 83 6.13 -15.31 -13.78
CA GLN A 83 6.44 -16.11 -14.97
C GLN A 83 7.91 -16.56 -15.01
N GLN A 84 8.83 -15.69 -14.60
CA GLN A 84 10.26 -16.04 -14.54
C GLN A 84 10.57 -17.08 -13.46
N LYS A 85 9.88 -17.04 -12.31
CA LYS A 85 10.08 -18.01 -11.22
C LYS A 85 9.68 -19.45 -11.58
N GLN A 86 8.90 -19.64 -12.63
CA GLN A 86 8.42 -20.95 -13.10
C GLN A 86 9.37 -21.62 -14.11
N HIS A 87 10.42 -20.91 -14.54
CA HIS A 87 11.49 -21.41 -15.41
C HIS A 87 12.75 -21.67 -14.60
#